data_AF-A0A7S0AFR0-F1
#
_entry.id   AF-A0A7S0AFR0-F1
#
_cell.length_a   1.000
_cell.length_b   1.000
_cell.length_c   1.000
_cell.angle_alpha   90.00
_cell.angle_beta   90.00
_cell.angle_gamma   90.00
#
_symmetry.space_group_name_H-M   'P 1'
#
loop_
_entity.id
_entity.type
_entity.pdbx_description
1 polymer ?
#
loop_
_entity_poly.entity_id
_entity_poly.type
_entity_poly.pdbx_seq_one_letter_code
_entity_poly.pdbx_strand_id
1 'polypeptide(L)'
;MKLFALCSVLGVLSPQTQAFVASVPKSADRSSGARTIGDQVTGPRHDMALAMADGLTSCWAKEQGVELIQRCGSIFEPECEKLYALESLVLSPSQELILDSALQEIEKAKTSSLARRRLPIRLPSRRATAGCYGRILAEVNAGHLAGCNDFAEIGQTKEAAADDINQQRVNLLLLLRTLSTYNEGVWSLEGKIMKESDIQDFGAFYGEAFQ
;
A
#
# COMPACT_ATOMS: atom_id res chain seq x y z
N MET A 1 39.03 29.94 24.82
CA MET A 1 38.82 31.40 24.98
C MET A 1 38.29 31.96 23.66
N LYS A 2 37.16 32.67 23.74
CA LYS A 2 36.55 33.65 22.80
C LYS A 2 35.99 33.10 21.47
N LEU A 3 34.68 32.97 21.24
CA LEU A 3 33.51 33.89 21.15
C LEU A 3 33.28 34.53 19.76
N PHE A 4 32.02 34.40 19.31
CA PHE A 4 31.24 35.18 18.32
C PHE A 4 31.53 34.96 16.82
N ALA A 5 30.55 34.92 15.91
CA ALA A 5 29.28 35.66 15.88
C ALA A 5 28.13 34.95 15.14
N LEU A 6 26.90 35.29 15.58
CA LEU A 6 25.61 35.08 14.91
C LEU A 6 25.55 35.79 13.54
N CYS A 7 24.70 35.29 12.63
CA CYS A 7 23.63 36.09 12.03
C CYS A 7 22.58 35.23 11.31
N SER A 8 21.34 35.40 11.75
CA SER A 8 20.09 34.83 11.24
C SER A 8 19.68 35.44 9.89
N VAL A 9 19.06 34.66 9.01
CA VAL A 9 18.06 35.18 8.06
C VAL A 9 16.84 34.29 8.07
N LEU A 10 15.74 34.89 8.51
CA LEU A 10 14.37 34.44 8.35
C LEU A 10 14.05 34.27 6.86
N GLY A 11 13.60 33.07 6.48
CA GLY A 11 12.96 32.78 5.21
C GLY A 11 11.67 32.03 5.46
N VAL A 12 10.66 32.73 6.01
CA VAL A 12 9.29 32.24 6.07
C VAL A 12 8.76 32.20 4.64
N LEU A 13 8.78 31.02 4.01
CA LEU A 13 8.02 30.76 2.80
C LEU A 13 6.92 29.77 3.18
N SER A 14 5.77 30.34 3.52
CA SER A 14 4.48 29.68 3.58
C SER A 14 4.25 28.92 2.27
N PRO A 15 3.96 27.60 2.28
CA PRO A 15 3.22 27.02 1.17
C PRO A 15 1.81 27.59 1.24
N GLN A 16 1.40 28.31 0.21
CA GLN A 16 -0.01 28.61 0.00
C GLN A 16 -0.73 27.30 -0.24
N THR A 17 -1.50 26.84 0.75
CA THR A 17 -2.50 25.79 0.57
C THR A 17 -3.59 26.35 -0.34
N GLN A 18 -3.43 26.22 -1.66
CA GLN A 18 -4.56 26.31 -2.57
C GLN A 18 -5.37 25.03 -2.38
N ALA A 19 -6.26 25.05 -1.39
CA ALA A 19 -7.35 24.11 -1.31
C ALA A 19 -8.12 24.20 -2.62
N PHE A 20 -8.09 23.15 -3.43
CA PHE A 20 -8.90 23.01 -4.62
C PHE A 20 -10.36 22.83 -4.16
N VAL A 21 -11.02 23.93 -3.84
CA VAL A 21 -12.48 23.95 -3.66
C VAL A 21 -13.06 23.83 -5.05
N ALA A 22 -13.39 22.61 -5.45
CA ALA A 22 -14.22 22.39 -6.63
C ALA A 22 -15.53 23.17 -6.43
N SER A 23 -15.71 24.23 -7.19
CA SER A 23 -16.94 25.00 -7.23
C SER A 23 -18.06 24.09 -7.75
N VAL A 24 -19.02 23.77 -6.89
CA VAL A 24 -20.29 23.16 -7.30
C VAL A 24 -20.93 24.09 -8.33
N PRO A 25 -21.24 23.64 -9.56
CA PRO A 25 -21.91 24.49 -10.52
C PRO A 25 -23.30 24.84 -9.98
N LYS A 26 -23.51 26.14 -9.75
CA LYS A 26 -24.78 26.74 -9.37
C LYS A 26 -25.73 26.63 -10.56
N SER A 27 -26.57 25.60 -10.57
CA SER A 27 -27.62 25.46 -11.58
C SER A 27 -28.61 26.61 -11.45
N ALA A 28 -28.86 27.26 -12.58
CA ALA A 28 -29.64 28.47 -12.72
C ALA A 28 -31.08 28.32 -12.25
N ASP A 29 -31.59 29.39 -11.64
CA ASP A 29 -33.00 29.68 -11.50
C ASP A 29 -33.72 29.53 -12.84
N ARG A 30 -34.69 28.61 -12.90
CA ARG A 30 -35.83 28.73 -13.80
C ARG A 30 -37.11 28.48 -13.01
N SER A 31 -37.85 29.58 -12.89
CA SER A 31 -39.18 29.70 -12.33
C SER A 31 -40.24 28.79 -12.95
N SER A 32 -41.17 28.38 -12.08
CA SER A 32 -42.61 28.19 -12.30
C SER A 32 -43.09 27.11 -13.27
N GLY A 33 -43.81 26.14 -12.71
CA GLY A 33 -44.63 25.20 -13.46
C GLY A 33 -45.15 24.09 -12.55
N ALA A 34 -46.18 24.38 -11.76
CA ALA A 34 -46.93 23.36 -11.03
C ALA A 34 -47.51 22.33 -12.01
N ARG A 35 -46.98 21.10 -11.99
CA ARG A 35 -47.69 19.91 -12.43
C ARG A 35 -47.39 18.77 -11.46
N THR A 36 -48.43 18.42 -10.72
CA THR A 36 -48.59 17.16 -10.01
C THR A 36 -48.30 16.00 -10.97
N ILE A 37 -47.20 15.29 -10.76
CA ILE A 37 -46.99 13.94 -11.28
C ILE A 37 -46.68 13.07 -10.08
N GLY A 38 -47.63 12.19 -9.76
CA GLY A 38 -47.44 11.15 -8.80
C GLY A 38 -46.31 10.22 -9.22
N ASP A 39 -45.49 9.89 -8.24
CA ASP A 39 -45.00 8.53 -7.99
C ASP A 39 -44.40 7.80 -9.19
N GLN A 40 -43.22 8.22 -9.65
CA GLN A 40 -42.33 7.36 -10.44
C GLN A 40 -40.84 7.60 -10.11
N VAL A 41 -40.26 6.61 -9.41
CA VAL A 41 -38.94 6.02 -9.67
C VAL A 41 -37.72 6.94 -9.41
N THR A 42 -37.39 7.17 -8.14
CA THR A 42 -36.06 7.67 -7.72
C THR A 42 -35.03 6.57 -7.43
N GLY A 43 -35.44 5.29 -7.45
CA GLY A 43 -34.58 4.13 -7.14
C GLY A 43 -33.34 3.94 -8.04
N PRO A 44 -33.47 3.83 -9.38
CA PRO A 44 -32.35 3.36 -10.22
C PRO A 44 -31.26 4.42 -10.46
N ARG A 45 -31.55 5.71 -10.28
CA ARG A 45 -30.55 6.79 -10.47
C ARG A 45 -29.65 6.99 -9.26
N HIS A 46 -30.18 6.79 -8.04
CA HIS A 46 -29.38 6.83 -6.83
C HIS A 46 -28.47 5.60 -6.74
N ASP A 47 -29.01 4.43 -7.07
CA ASP A 47 -28.26 3.16 -7.08
C ASP A 47 -27.13 3.16 -8.12
N MET A 48 -27.34 3.73 -9.32
CA MET A 48 -26.27 3.90 -10.30
C MET A 48 -25.19 4.88 -9.84
N ALA A 49 -25.56 5.98 -9.19
CA ALA A 49 -24.59 6.97 -8.72
C ALA A 49 -23.75 6.44 -7.55
N LEU A 50 -24.36 5.68 -6.63
CA LEU A 50 -23.66 4.95 -5.58
C LEU A 50 -22.75 3.87 -6.16
N ALA A 51 -23.22 3.06 -7.12
CA ALA A 51 -22.39 2.05 -7.79
C ALA A 51 -21.21 2.67 -8.56
N MET A 52 -21.40 3.85 -9.17
CA MET A 52 -20.30 4.59 -9.80
C MET A 52 -19.31 5.17 -8.79
N ALA A 53 -19.79 5.70 -7.67
CA ALA A 53 -18.94 6.18 -6.58
C ALA A 53 -18.14 5.04 -5.92
N ASP A 54 -18.78 3.89 -5.71
CA ASP A 54 -18.13 2.67 -5.22
C ASP A 54 -17.10 2.15 -6.22
N GLY A 55 -17.43 2.16 -7.52
CA GLY A 55 -16.51 1.79 -8.59
C GLY A 55 -15.28 2.69 -8.68
N LEU A 56 -15.45 4.00 -8.51
CA LEU A 56 -14.36 4.98 -8.48
C LEU A 56 -13.49 4.85 -7.23
N THR A 57 -14.10 4.57 -6.08
CA THR A 57 -13.38 4.33 -4.83
C THR A 57 -12.55 3.04 -4.92
N SER A 58 -13.11 2.00 -5.56
CA SER A 58 -12.41 0.74 -5.80
C SER A 58 -11.23 0.88 -6.77
N CYS A 59 -11.38 1.62 -7.88
CA CYS A 59 -10.27 1.82 -8.82
C CYS A 59 -9.15 2.66 -8.21
N TRP A 60 -9.49 3.70 -7.44
CA TRP A 60 -8.52 4.52 -6.74
C TRP A 60 -7.75 3.71 -5.68
N ALA A 61 -8.44 2.97 -4.82
CA ALA A 61 -7.79 2.15 -3.79
C ALA A 61 -6.85 1.10 -4.40
N LYS A 62 -7.24 0.55 -5.56
CA LYS A 62 -6.39 -0.35 -6.34
C LYS A 62 -5.10 0.32 -6.80
N GLU A 63 -5.19 1.51 -7.40
CA GLU A 63 -4.02 2.25 -7.86
C GLU A 63 -3.10 2.62 -6.68
N GLN A 64 -3.68 3.07 -5.57
CA GLN A 64 -2.91 3.38 -4.35
C GLN A 64 -2.21 2.13 -3.78
N GLY A 65 -2.89 0.99 -3.73
CA GLY A 65 -2.30 -0.26 -3.24
C GLY A 65 -1.13 -0.73 -4.09
N VAL A 66 -1.25 -0.65 -5.42
CA VAL A 66 -0.17 -0.97 -6.36
C VAL A 66 1.00 0.00 -6.21
N GLU A 67 0.73 1.30 -6.14
CA GLU A 67 1.79 2.31 -6.02
C GLU A 67 2.57 2.16 -4.70
N LEU A 68 1.86 1.90 -3.61
CA LEU A 68 2.44 1.70 -2.28
C LEU A 68 3.48 0.56 -2.26
N ILE A 69 3.13 -0.61 -2.82
CA ILE A 69 4.07 -1.75 -2.88
C ILE A 69 5.26 -1.47 -3.81
N GLN A 70 5.08 -0.68 -4.87
CA GLN A 70 6.17 -0.33 -5.78
C GLN A 70 7.14 0.67 -5.12
N ARG A 71 6.61 1.72 -4.48
CA ARG A 71 7.41 2.74 -3.79
C ARG A 71 8.20 2.15 -2.64
N CYS A 72 7.53 1.49 -1.69
CA CYS A 72 8.20 0.91 -0.52
C CYS A 72 9.20 -0.19 -0.92
N GLY A 73 8.87 -0.99 -1.93
CA GLY A 73 9.74 -2.07 -2.40
C GLY A 73 10.95 -1.64 -3.24
N SER A 74 10.97 -0.40 -3.74
CA SER A 74 12.02 0.11 -4.62
C SER A 74 13.30 0.48 -3.84
N ILE A 75 14.45 0.23 -4.44
CA ILE A 75 15.76 0.72 -3.99
C ILE A 75 16.01 2.18 -4.42
N PHE A 76 15.26 2.68 -5.41
CA PHE A 76 15.42 4.03 -5.96
C PHE A 76 14.51 5.05 -5.29
N GLU A 77 13.51 4.60 -4.53
CA GLU A 77 12.62 5.49 -3.81
C GLU A 77 13.33 6.02 -2.56
N PRO A 78 13.44 7.34 -2.38
CA PRO A 78 14.05 7.91 -1.19
C PRO A 78 13.30 7.52 0.10
N GLU A 79 14.02 7.34 1.20
CA GLU A 79 13.46 7.01 2.51
C GLU A 79 12.33 7.97 2.93
N CYS A 80 12.51 9.28 2.71
CA CYS A 80 11.52 10.28 3.05
C CYS A 80 10.20 10.13 2.28
N GLU A 81 10.25 9.71 1.01
CA GLU A 81 9.04 9.48 0.19
C GLU A 81 8.33 8.19 0.62
N LYS A 82 9.10 7.15 0.99
CA LYS A 82 8.52 5.93 1.54
C LYS A 82 7.83 6.18 2.88
N LEU A 83 8.46 6.95 3.77
CA LEU A 83 7.88 7.36 5.05
C LEU A 83 6.62 8.19 4.83
N TYR A 84 6.65 9.18 3.93
CA TYR A 84 5.49 9.99 3.60
C TYR A 84 4.32 9.13 3.06
N ALA A 85 4.58 8.17 2.18
CA ALA A 85 3.57 7.26 1.67
C ALA A 85 2.96 6.39 2.78
N LEU A 86 3.80 5.88 3.69
CA LEU A 86 3.37 5.09 4.84
C LEU A 86 2.53 5.92 5.83
N GLU A 87 2.96 7.13 6.17
CA GLU A 87 2.21 8.04 7.05
C GLU A 87 0.85 8.40 6.43
N SER A 88 0.83 8.67 5.12
CA SER A 88 -0.41 8.93 4.38
C SER A 88 -1.36 7.73 4.42
N LEU A 89 -0.85 6.50 4.32
CA LEU A 89 -1.64 5.28 4.49
C LEU A 89 -2.17 5.12 5.92
N VAL A 90 -1.36 5.41 6.93
CA VAL A 90 -1.74 5.29 8.35
C VAL A 90 -2.88 6.25 8.71
N LEU A 91 -2.87 7.44 8.12
CA LEU A 91 -3.89 8.47 8.33
C LEU A 91 -5.11 8.32 7.40
N SER A 92 -5.05 7.43 6.41
CA SER A 92 -6.10 7.31 5.40
C SER A 92 -7.35 6.61 5.96
N PRO A 93 -8.56 7.19 5.76
CA PRO A 93 -9.80 6.51 6.11
C PRO A 93 -10.07 5.27 5.24
N SER A 94 -9.34 5.11 4.12
CA SER A 94 -9.44 3.98 3.21
C SER A 94 -8.30 2.98 3.36
N GLN A 95 -7.56 3.00 4.48
CA GLN A 95 -6.41 2.14 4.72
C GLN A 95 -6.70 0.66 4.41
N GLU A 96 -7.80 0.12 4.93
CA GLU A 96 -8.14 -1.30 4.73
C GLU A 96 -8.34 -1.64 3.25
N LEU A 97 -9.05 -0.80 2.49
CA LEU A 97 -9.29 -1.00 1.06
C LEU A 97 -7.99 -0.94 0.23
N ILE A 98 -7.07 -0.07 0.63
CA ILE A 98 -5.75 0.06 -0.02
C ILE A 98 -4.90 -1.18 0.29
N LEU A 99 -4.90 -1.65 1.54
CA LEU A 99 -4.18 -2.86 1.96
C LEU A 99 -4.76 -4.12 1.29
N ASP A 100 -6.08 -4.25 1.21
CA ASP A 100 -6.74 -5.33 0.47
C ASP A 100 -6.33 -5.34 -0.99
N SER A 101 -6.30 -4.16 -1.61
CA SER A 101 -5.88 -4.03 -3.00
C SER A 101 -4.42 -4.42 -3.22
N ALA A 102 -3.54 -4.05 -2.29
CA ALA A 102 -2.14 -4.45 -2.31
C ALA A 102 -1.98 -5.97 -2.15
N LEU A 103 -2.68 -6.59 -1.19
CA LEU A 103 -2.73 -8.04 -1.01
C LEU A 103 -3.24 -8.74 -2.27
N GLN A 104 -4.29 -8.21 -2.90
CA GLN A 104 -4.83 -8.77 -4.13
C GLN A 104 -3.85 -8.69 -5.30
N GLU A 105 -3.07 -7.62 -5.41
CA GLU A 105 -2.01 -7.50 -6.44
C GLU A 105 -0.88 -8.51 -6.20
N ILE A 106 -0.46 -8.67 -4.94
CA ILE A 106 0.52 -9.68 -4.53
C ILE A 106 0.01 -11.09 -4.86
N GLU A 107 -1.26 -11.37 -4.61
CA GLU A 107 -1.88 -12.66 -4.93
C GLU A 107 -1.91 -12.91 -6.44
N LYS A 108 -2.36 -11.92 -7.23
CA LYS A 108 -2.39 -12.01 -8.69
C LYS A 108 -1.01 -12.29 -9.28
N ALA A 109 0.03 -11.72 -8.69
CA ALA A 109 1.39 -11.90 -9.15
C ALA A 109 1.84 -13.38 -9.07
N LYS A 110 1.31 -14.21 -8.16
CA LYS A 110 1.66 -15.65 -8.01
C LYS A 110 1.59 -16.44 -9.31
N THR A 111 0.65 -16.09 -10.19
CA THR A 111 0.48 -16.75 -11.49
C THR A 111 1.67 -16.52 -12.44
N SER A 112 2.45 -15.46 -12.22
CA SER A 112 3.58 -15.09 -13.05
C SER A 112 4.85 -15.89 -12.72
N SER A 113 5.54 -16.37 -13.75
CA SER A 113 6.88 -17.00 -13.59
C SER A 113 7.90 -16.05 -12.96
N LEU A 114 7.81 -14.74 -13.24
CA LEU A 114 8.70 -13.71 -12.68
C LEU A 114 8.47 -13.47 -11.18
N ALA A 115 7.23 -13.64 -10.72
CA ALA A 115 6.89 -13.51 -9.31
C ALA A 115 7.21 -14.79 -8.53
N ARG A 116 7.17 -15.96 -9.17
CA ARG A 116 7.51 -17.24 -8.53
C ARG A 116 9.01 -17.48 -8.41
N ARG A 117 9.78 -17.05 -9.41
CA ARG A 117 11.22 -17.32 -9.47
C ARG A 117 12.04 -16.15 -8.94
N ARG A 118 13.08 -16.48 -8.16
CA ARG A 118 14.15 -15.55 -7.82
C ARG A 118 15.10 -15.38 -9.01
N LEU A 119 14.71 -14.59 -9.99
CA LEU A 119 15.60 -14.26 -11.09
C LEU A 119 16.58 -13.17 -10.64
N PRO A 120 17.90 -13.30 -10.91
CA PRO A 120 18.89 -12.29 -10.58
C PRO A 120 18.75 -11.08 -11.51
N ILE A 121 17.64 -10.34 -11.37
CA ILE A 121 17.35 -9.16 -12.16
C ILE A 121 17.85 -7.96 -11.39
N ARG A 122 18.74 -7.17 -11.99
CA ARG A 122 19.29 -5.94 -11.40
C ARG A 122 18.22 -4.90 -11.02
N LEU A 123 17.05 -4.97 -11.66
CA LEU A 123 15.90 -4.09 -11.44
C LEU A 123 14.65 -4.99 -11.36
N PRO A 124 14.09 -5.27 -10.18
CA PRO A 124 12.90 -6.11 -10.10
C PRO A 124 11.76 -5.45 -10.87
N SER A 125 11.20 -6.16 -11.84
CA SER A 125 9.95 -5.75 -12.50
C SER A 125 8.83 -5.63 -11.47
N ARG A 126 7.76 -4.89 -11.77
CA ARG A 126 6.60 -4.75 -10.87
C ARG A 126 6.11 -6.08 -10.30
N ARG A 127 6.09 -7.12 -11.14
CA ARG A 127 5.69 -8.50 -10.77
C ARG A 127 6.72 -9.21 -9.88
N ALA A 128 8.01 -8.97 -10.11
CA ALA A 128 9.06 -9.52 -9.26
C ALA A 128 9.02 -8.89 -7.87
N THR A 129 8.82 -7.57 -7.78
CA THR A 129 8.59 -6.84 -6.52
C THR A 129 7.41 -7.45 -5.76
N ALA A 130 6.25 -7.60 -6.41
CA ALA A 130 5.07 -8.23 -5.81
C ALA A 130 5.35 -9.67 -5.34
N GLY A 131 6.14 -10.44 -6.10
CA GLY A 131 6.58 -11.78 -5.71
C GLY A 131 7.47 -11.81 -4.47
N CYS A 132 8.37 -10.84 -4.30
CA CYS A 132 9.18 -10.71 -3.07
C CYS A 132 8.30 -10.45 -1.85
N TYR A 133 7.36 -9.49 -1.94
CA TYR A 133 6.36 -9.27 -0.90
C TYR A 133 5.61 -10.56 -0.56
N GLY A 134 5.13 -11.25 -1.60
CA GLY A 134 4.38 -12.47 -1.46
C GLY A 134 5.11 -13.60 -0.75
N ARG A 135 6.39 -13.83 -1.09
CA ARG A 135 7.21 -14.84 -0.42
C ARG A 135 7.50 -14.48 1.04
N ILE A 136 7.84 -13.23 1.33
CA ILE A 136 8.05 -12.77 2.71
C ILE A 136 6.76 -12.93 3.52
N LEU A 137 5.63 -12.46 2.98
CA LEU A 137 4.34 -12.54 3.66
C LEU A 137 3.89 -13.98 3.88
N ALA A 138 4.23 -14.91 2.99
CA ALA A 138 3.92 -16.32 3.19
C ALA A 138 4.64 -16.88 4.43
N GLU A 139 5.91 -16.54 4.62
CA GLU A 139 6.66 -16.95 5.82
C GLU A 139 6.20 -16.23 7.09
N VAL A 140 5.85 -14.95 6.97
CA VAL A 140 5.24 -14.18 8.07
C VAL A 140 3.92 -14.81 8.51
N ASN A 141 3.02 -15.08 7.56
CA ASN A 141 1.70 -15.62 7.84
C ASN A 141 1.77 -17.07 8.34
N ALA A 142 2.82 -17.82 8.00
CA ALA A 142 3.13 -19.12 8.60
C ALA A 142 3.77 -19.03 10.01
N GLY A 143 4.04 -17.81 10.51
CA GLY A 143 4.65 -17.58 11.81
C GLY A 143 6.17 -17.87 11.85
N HIS A 144 6.80 -18.19 10.72
CA HIS A 144 8.21 -18.59 10.67
C HIS A 144 9.19 -17.45 10.96
N LEU A 145 8.75 -16.20 10.80
CA LEU A 145 9.56 -15.02 11.09
C LEU A 145 9.24 -14.37 12.45
N ALA A 146 8.37 -14.98 13.25
CA ALA A 146 8.04 -14.48 14.59
C ALA A 146 9.30 -14.49 15.49
N GLY A 147 9.59 -13.35 16.13
CA GLY A 147 10.76 -13.21 17.00
C GLY A 147 12.10 -13.02 16.26
N CYS A 148 12.08 -12.84 14.92
CA CYS A 148 13.26 -12.42 14.17
C CYS A 148 13.61 -10.95 14.50
N ASN A 149 14.52 -10.75 15.45
CA ASN A 149 14.87 -9.43 15.98
C ASN A 149 15.68 -8.56 15.01
N ASP A 150 16.27 -9.16 13.98
CA ASP A 150 17.05 -8.44 12.97
C ASP A 150 16.19 -7.55 12.07
N PHE A 151 14.86 -7.74 12.13
CA PHE A 151 13.86 -6.95 11.43
C PHE A 151 12.74 -6.53 12.39
N ALA A 152 12.98 -5.43 13.12
CA ALA A 152 12.20 -5.03 14.30
C ALA A 152 10.67 -5.10 14.15
N GLU A 153 10.09 -4.70 13.00
CA GLU A 153 8.63 -4.75 12.79
C GLU A 153 8.16 -6.11 12.24
N ILE A 154 8.95 -6.80 11.39
CA ILE A 154 8.62 -8.14 10.88
C ILE A 154 8.63 -9.17 12.02
N GLY A 155 9.56 -9.06 12.97
CA GLY A 155 9.62 -9.94 14.14
C GLY A 155 8.41 -9.83 15.07
N GLN A 156 7.60 -8.76 14.96
CA GLN A 156 6.35 -8.55 15.72
C GLN A 156 5.11 -9.13 15.03
N THR A 157 5.28 -9.70 13.84
CA THR A 157 4.19 -10.32 13.09
C THR A 157 3.67 -11.57 13.79
N LYS A 158 2.46 -11.98 13.42
CA LYS A 158 1.80 -13.19 13.94
C LYS A 158 1.35 -14.07 12.79
N GLU A 159 1.27 -15.37 13.07
CA GLU A 159 0.64 -16.32 12.17
C GLU A 159 -0.77 -15.82 11.78
N ALA A 160 -1.09 -15.94 10.50
CA ALA A 160 -2.37 -15.53 9.94
C ALA A 160 -2.97 -16.71 9.18
N ALA A 161 -4.15 -17.17 9.61
CA ALA A 161 -4.91 -18.14 8.84
C ALA A 161 -5.26 -17.56 7.45
N ALA A 162 -5.53 -18.45 6.48
CA ALA A 162 -5.82 -18.04 5.11
C ALA A 162 -7.07 -17.12 5.00
N ASP A 163 -8.02 -17.28 5.90
CA ASP A 163 -9.26 -16.49 6.01
C ASP A 163 -9.14 -15.27 6.95
N ASP A 164 -8.04 -15.13 7.70
CA ASP A 164 -7.82 -13.99 8.59
C ASP A 164 -7.22 -12.78 7.85
N ILE A 165 -8.06 -12.11 7.07
CA ILE A 165 -7.67 -10.93 6.30
C ILE A 165 -7.14 -9.80 7.19
N ASN A 166 -7.64 -9.67 8.42
CA ASN A 166 -7.22 -8.61 9.33
C ASN A 166 -5.78 -8.81 9.78
N GLN A 167 -5.40 -10.03 10.14
CA GLN A 167 -4.02 -10.33 10.49
C GLN A 167 -3.09 -10.22 9.27
N GLN A 168 -3.55 -10.61 8.07
CA GLN A 168 -2.79 -10.42 6.83
C GLN A 168 -2.53 -8.93 6.52
N ARG A 169 -3.52 -8.04 6.75
CA ARG A 169 -3.35 -6.58 6.63
C ARG A 169 -2.32 -6.05 7.62
N VAL A 170 -2.39 -6.48 8.88
CA VAL A 170 -1.42 -6.10 9.93
C VAL A 170 -0.01 -6.53 9.53
N ASN A 171 0.15 -7.76 9.08
CA ASN A 171 1.44 -8.31 8.64
C ASN A 171 2.01 -7.54 7.43
N LEU A 172 1.17 -7.19 6.46
CA LEU A 172 1.56 -6.32 5.34
C LEU A 172 1.98 -4.92 5.82
N LEU A 173 1.24 -4.33 6.76
CA LEU A 173 1.58 -3.01 7.31
C LEU A 173 2.94 -3.02 8.02
N LEU A 174 3.25 -4.06 8.80
CA LEU A 174 4.55 -4.22 9.47
C LEU A 174 5.71 -4.40 8.46
N LEU A 175 5.47 -5.15 7.38
CA LEU A 175 6.44 -5.27 6.29
C LEU A 175 6.66 -3.92 5.57
N LEU A 176 5.60 -3.15 5.32
CA LEU A 176 5.70 -1.81 4.74
C LEU A 176 6.45 -0.83 5.65
N ARG A 177 6.25 -0.91 6.97
CA ARG A 177 7.02 -0.15 7.97
C ARG A 177 8.51 -0.50 7.98
N THR A 178 8.83 -1.78 7.82
CA THR A 178 10.24 -2.19 7.67
C THR A 178 10.83 -1.59 6.39
N LEU A 179 10.11 -1.69 5.29
CA LEU A 179 10.56 -1.20 3.99
C LEU A 179 10.62 0.32 3.86
N SER A 180 9.89 1.07 4.70
CA SER A 180 9.97 2.53 4.69
C SER A 180 11.29 3.07 5.21
N THR A 181 12.01 2.27 6.02
CA THR A 181 13.34 2.61 6.57
C THR A 181 14.45 1.72 6.01
N TYR A 182 14.10 0.62 5.32
CA TYR A 182 15.05 -0.26 4.66
C TYR A 182 15.31 0.17 3.20
N ASN A 183 16.41 0.90 2.99
CA ASN A 183 16.71 1.57 1.71
C ASN A 183 17.22 0.64 0.60
N GLU A 184 17.57 -0.60 0.90
CA GLU A 184 18.08 -1.55 -0.11
C GLU A 184 16.95 -2.26 -0.91
N GLY A 185 15.69 -1.97 -0.59
CA GLY A 185 14.51 -2.47 -1.29
C GLY A 185 14.08 -3.88 -0.89
N VAL A 186 12.89 -4.29 -1.35
CA VAL A 186 12.25 -5.56 -0.93
C VAL A 186 13.03 -6.80 -1.38
N TRP A 187 13.73 -6.71 -2.50
CA TRP A 187 14.57 -7.79 -2.99
C TRP A 187 15.75 -8.08 -2.05
N SER A 188 16.45 -7.04 -1.62
CA SER A 188 17.57 -7.15 -0.69
C SER A 188 17.08 -7.61 0.68
N LEU A 189 15.92 -7.11 1.12
CA LEU A 189 15.28 -7.53 2.36
C LEU A 189 14.96 -9.03 2.35
N GLU A 190 14.33 -9.53 1.28
CA GLU A 190 14.08 -10.97 1.12
C GLU A 190 15.37 -11.77 1.22
N GLY A 191 16.41 -11.36 0.49
CA GLY A 191 17.71 -12.04 0.51
C GLY A 191 18.41 -11.99 1.86
N LYS A 192 18.17 -10.96 2.67
CA LYS A 192 18.69 -10.84 4.04
C LYS A 192 17.93 -11.76 4.99
N ILE A 193 16.60 -11.72 4.98
CA ILE A 193 15.75 -12.61 5.79
C ILE A 193 16.11 -14.07 5.51
N MET A 194 16.23 -14.46 4.23
CA MET A 194 16.62 -15.84 3.87
C MET A 194 17.94 -16.30 4.47
N LYS A 195 18.92 -15.38 4.61
CA LYS A 195 20.23 -15.71 5.18
C LYS A 195 20.19 -15.81 6.70
N GLU A 196 19.27 -15.10 7.34
CA GLU A 196 19.19 -14.97 8.80
C GLU A 196 18.17 -15.94 9.42
N SER A 197 17.19 -16.43 8.65
CA SER A 197 16.10 -17.25 9.16
C SER A 197 16.36 -18.76 9.11
N ASP A 198 17.44 -19.23 8.46
CA ASP A 198 17.74 -20.67 8.23
C ASP A 198 16.57 -21.49 7.63
N ILE A 199 15.62 -20.82 6.96
CA ILE A 199 14.45 -21.48 6.34
C ILE A 199 14.89 -22.11 5.01
N GLN A 200 14.92 -23.44 4.96
CA GLN A 200 15.42 -24.23 3.83
C GLN A 200 14.66 -23.95 2.52
N ASP A 201 13.34 -23.76 2.60
CA ASP A 201 12.44 -23.54 1.45
C ASP A 201 11.67 -22.21 1.54
N PHE A 202 12.37 -21.12 1.84
CA PHE A 202 11.76 -19.80 2.01
C PHE A 202 10.86 -19.43 0.82
N GLY A 203 9.61 -19.08 1.11
CA GLY A 203 8.60 -18.65 0.15
C GLY A 203 7.91 -19.78 -0.61
N ALA A 204 8.11 -21.05 -0.23
CA ALA A 204 7.45 -22.20 -0.87
C ALA A 204 5.92 -22.06 -0.86
N PHE A 205 5.34 -21.67 0.28
CA PHE A 205 3.89 -21.48 0.45
C PHE A 205 3.29 -20.40 -0.48
N TYR A 206 4.10 -19.49 -1.02
CA TYR A 206 3.62 -18.48 -1.96
C TYR A 206 3.31 -19.08 -3.35
N GLY A 207 3.98 -20.17 -3.73
CA GLY A 207 3.89 -20.77 -5.07
C GLY A 207 3.19 -22.13 -5.16
N GLU A 208 2.90 -22.78 -4.03
CA GLU A 208 2.46 -24.20 -3.98
C GLU A 208 1.00 -24.46 -4.39
N ALA A 209 0.20 -23.45 -4.70
CA ALA A 209 -1.20 -23.64 -5.09
C ALA A 209 -1.42 -24.25 -6.51
N PHE A 210 -0.37 -24.67 -7.23
CA PHE A 210 -0.46 -25.18 -8.62
C PHE A 210 0.57 -26.27 -8.95
N GLN A 211 0.67 -27.32 -8.13
CA GLN A 211 1.19 -28.62 -8.60
C GLN A 211 0.04 -29.54 -9.00
#